data_AF-A0A934AUK7-F1
#
_entry.id   AF-A0A934AUK7-F1
#
_cell.length_a   1.000
_cell.length_b   1.000
_cell.length_c   1.000
_cell.angle_alpha   90.00
_cell.angle_beta   90.00
_cell.angle_gamma   90.00
#
_symmetry.space_group_name_H-M   'P 1'
#
loop_
_entity.id
_entity.type
_entity.pdbx_description
1 polymer ?
#
loop_
_entity_poly.entity_id
_entity_poly.type
_entity_poly.pdbx_seq_one_letter_code
_entity_poly.pdbx_strand_id
1 'polypeptide(L)'
;MVAWYYEKDGVMPILIGHSQGGMLVVRVFHELSGSFATELQVWDPYADKAEGRSTVIDPVSGRERPVIGLRAGFGSAIGTGKVMRLFLGQWDMLRRLRQIPDSVAEFTGYHLPHDPISGTLFGVGNGDQYHPVGTAHVRNIILPGGTGHLEAVRVEPSGMDQNMRQWISAYQPGLDIPQPLFEKEGGSLLYTADIWHRIKAAWCREVQGWIIGKRRFCEVRNSGR
;
A
#
# COMPACT_ATOMS: atom_id res chain seq x y z
N MET A 1 -1.98 1.31 15.69
CA MET A 1 -3.09 2.03 15.04
C MET A 1 -3.78 1.18 13.97
N VAL A 2 -3.05 0.58 13.02
CA VAL A 2 -3.66 -0.21 11.91
C VAL A 2 -4.64 -1.29 12.41
N ALA A 3 -4.24 -2.09 13.39
CA ALA A 3 -5.11 -3.12 13.96
C ALA A 3 -6.32 -2.56 14.72
N TRP A 4 -6.18 -1.38 15.33
CA TRP A 4 -7.26 -0.70 16.04
C TRP A 4 -8.37 -0.28 15.06
N TYR A 5 -8.01 0.38 13.96
CA TYR A 5 -9.00 0.75 12.93
C TYR A 5 -9.63 -0.48 12.27
N TYR A 6 -8.84 -1.52 11.98
CA TYR A 6 -9.38 -2.76 11.44
C TYR A 6 -10.46 -3.36 12.35
N GLU A 7 -10.21 -3.45 13.65
CA GLU A 7 -11.16 -4.00 14.62
C GLU A 7 -12.46 -3.18 14.71
N LYS A 8 -12.37 -1.85 14.60
CA LYS A 8 -13.52 -0.95 14.72
C LYS A 8 -14.36 -0.86 13.45
N ASP A 9 -13.68 -0.74 12.31
CA ASP A 9 -14.34 -0.42 11.04
C ASP A 9 -14.66 -1.69 10.24
N GLY A 10 -13.94 -2.79 10.50
CA GLY A 10 -14.02 -4.02 9.73
C GLY A 10 -13.59 -3.89 8.28
N VAL A 11 -12.81 -2.83 7.99
CA VAL A 11 -12.23 -2.57 6.67
C VAL A 11 -10.74 -2.92 6.69
N MET A 12 -10.32 -3.71 5.72
CA MET A 12 -8.94 -4.09 5.53
C MET A 12 -8.09 -2.85 5.25
N PRO A 13 -6.98 -2.66 5.98
CA PRO A 13 -6.18 -1.45 5.84
C PRO A 13 -5.64 -1.25 4.42
N ILE A 14 -5.64 0.01 3.98
CA ILE A 14 -4.91 0.48 2.80
C ILE A 14 -3.85 1.46 3.26
N LEU A 15 -2.59 1.20 2.92
CA LEU A 15 -1.45 2.03 3.33
C LEU A 15 -0.76 2.66 2.12
N ILE A 16 -0.63 3.97 2.09
CA ILE A 16 -0.02 4.73 0.99
C ILE A 16 1.06 5.62 1.59
N GLY A 17 2.26 5.55 1.02
CA GLY A 17 3.40 6.29 1.54
C GLY A 17 4.20 6.98 0.44
N HIS A 18 4.48 8.27 0.66
CA HIS A 18 5.42 9.03 -0.15
C HIS A 18 6.69 9.31 0.63
N SER A 19 7.83 9.24 -0.06
CA SER A 19 9.16 9.49 0.52
C SER A 19 9.40 8.63 1.77
N GLN A 20 9.61 9.25 2.94
CA GLN A 20 9.72 8.57 4.24
C GLN A 20 8.48 7.74 4.58
N GLY A 21 7.28 8.22 4.24
CA GLY A 21 6.03 7.48 4.47
C GLY A 21 6.04 6.12 3.76
N GLY A 22 6.63 6.04 2.56
CA GLY A 22 6.74 4.78 1.83
C GLY A 22 7.62 3.74 2.55
N MET A 23 8.66 4.19 3.24
CA MET A 23 9.45 3.30 4.12
C MET A 23 8.63 2.83 5.32
N LEU A 24 7.86 3.73 5.95
CA LEU A 24 7.00 3.39 7.08
C LEU A 24 5.91 2.39 6.70
N VAL A 25 5.32 2.50 5.50
CA VAL A 25 4.38 1.51 4.97
C VAL A 25 5.01 0.12 4.92
N VAL A 26 6.20 -0.01 4.32
CA VAL A 26 6.90 -1.30 4.24
C VAL A 26 7.30 -1.79 5.63
N ARG A 27 7.72 -0.89 6.52
CA ARG A 27 8.02 -1.25 7.92
C ARG A 27 6.79 -1.80 8.63
N VAL A 28 5.62 -1.17 8.49
CA VAL A 28 4.37 -1.68 9.07
C VAL A 28 4.06 -3.08 8.57
N PHE A 29 4.29 -3.39 7.30
CA PHE A 29 4.14 -4.76 6.80
C PHE A 29 5.14 -5.73 7.46
N HIS A 30 6.39 -5.31 7.67
CA HIS A 30 7.34 -6.13 8.43
C HIS A 30 6.94 -6.31 9.90
N GLU A 31 6.42 -5.29 10.56
CA GLU A 31 5.86 -5.38 11.91
C GLU A 31 4.71 -6.40 11.95
N LEU A 32 3.71 -6.24 11.07
CA LEU A 32 2.55 -7.13 11.01
C LEU A 32 2.90 -8.58 10.63
N SER A 33 4.03 -8.81 9.95
CA SER A 33 4.53 -10.16 9.67
C SER A 33 5.42 -10.74 10.78
N GLY A 34 5.64 -10.01 11.88
CA GLY A 34 6.46 -10.45 13.00
C GLY A 34 7.97 -10.40 12.71
N SER A 35 8.40 -9.54 11.78
CA SER A 35 9.82 -9.44 11.39
C SER A 35 10.71 -8.80 12.48
N PHE A 36 10.12 -8.08 13.44
CA PHE A 36 10.85 -7.33 14.47
C PHE A 36 10.51 -7.75 15.90
N ALA A 37 9.30 -8.25 16.13
CA ALA A 37 8.80 -8.63 17.45
C ALA A 37 7.88 -9.85 17.33
N THR A 38 7.73 -10.58 18.43
CA THR A 38 6.81 -11.72 18.54
C THR A 38 5.39 -11.31 18.94
N GLU A 39 5.21 -10.07 19.39
CA GLU A 39 3.92 -9.47 19.71
C GLU A 39 3.89 -7.99 19.35
N LEU A 40 2.71 -7.48 19.00
CA LEU A 40 2.47 -6.06 18.74
C LEU A 40 1.28 -5.57 19.52
N GLN A 41 1.48 -4.50 20.29
CA GLN A 41 0.43 -3.87 21.09
C GLN A 41 -0.59 -3.16 20.19
N VAL A 42 -1.87 -3.27 20.54
CA VAL A 42 -2.92 -2.43 19.99
C VAL A 42 -2.74 -1.02 20.52
N TRP A 43 -2.71 -0.04 19.62
CA TRP A 43 -2.54 1.38 19.94
C TRP A 43 -3.81 2.14 19.57
N ASP A 44 -4.41 2.79 20.57
CA ASP A 44 -5.54 3.69 20.44
C ASP A 44 -5.01 5.05 19.91
N PRO A 45 -5.37 5.41 18.66
CA PRO A 45 -4.91 6.65 18.05
C PRO A 45 -5.53 7.91 18.69
N TYR A 46 -6.69 7.79 19.34
CA TYR A 46 -7.41 8.92 19.92
C TYR A 46 -6.91 9.23 21.33
N ALA A 47 -6.61 8.19 22.10
CA ALA A 47 -6.02 8.33 23.43
C ALA A 47 -4.48 8.42 23.42
N ASP A 48 -3.87 8.25 22.23
CA ASP A 48 -2.42 8.23 22.01
C ASP A 48 -1.68 7.30 22.99
N LYS A 49 -2.19 6.07 23.13
CA LYS A 49 -1.60 5.09 24.05
C LYS A 49 -1.82 3.65 23.60
N ALA A 50 -0.98 2.75 24.12
CA ALA A 50 -1.19 1.32 24.02
C ALA A 50 -2.38 0.87 24.90
N GLU A 51 -3.16 -0.09 24.42
CA GLU A 51 -4.31 -0.65 25.16
C GLU A 51 -3.93 -1.82 26.08
N GLY A 52 -2.65 -2.22 26.13
CA GLY A 52 -2.17 -3.31 26.98
C GLY A 52 -2.57 -4.71 26.48
N ARG A 53 -2.95 -4.84 25.20
CA ARG A 53 -3.31 -6.09 24.53
C ARG A 53 -2.60 -6.21 23.19
N SER A 54 -2.30 -7.44 22.77
CA SER A 54 -1.64 -7.76 21.49
C SER A 54 -2.54 -8.52 20.51
N THR A 55 -3.85 -8.54 20.79
CA THR A 55 -4.90 -9.21 20.01
C THR A 55 -6.02 -8.25 19.63
N VAL A 56 -6.72 -8.57 18.54
CA VAL A 56 -7.94 -7.90 18.08
C VAL A 56 -9.06 -8.91 17.87
N ILE A 57 -10.30 -8.47 18.05
CA ILE A 57 -11.49 -9.22 17.65
C ILE A 57 -11.71 -9.01 16.17
N ASP A 58 -11.53 -10.04 15.36
CA ASP A 58 -11.78 -9.98 13.93
C ASP A 58 -13.27 -9.69 13.66
N PRO A 59 -13.63 -8.53 13.10
CA PRO A 59 -15.03 -8.14 12.91
C PRO A 59 -15.77 -9.01 11.88
N VAL A 60 -15.04 -9.74 11.02
CA VAL A 60 -15.64 -10.67 10.06
C VAL A 60 -16.06 -11.96 10.75
N SER A 61 -15.19 -12.53 11.58
CA SER A 61 -15.39 -13.87 12.18
C SER A 61 -15.82 -13.86 13.64
N GLY A 62 -15.73 -12.72 14.32
CA GLY A 62 -15.94 -12.57 15.77
C GLY A 62 -14.85 -13.23 16.62
N ARG A 63 -13.77 -13.75 16.01
CA ARG A 63 -12.71 -14.47 16.72
C ARG A 63 -11.60 -13.52 17.14
N GLU A 64 -11.09 -13.71 18.34
CA GLU A 64 -9.85 -13.09 18.78
C GLU A 64 -8.66 -13.62 17.97
N ARG A 65 -7.79 -12.70 17.53
CA ARG A 65 -6.58 -13.01 16.75
C ARG A 65 -5.43 -12.09 17.16
N PRO A 66 -4.17 -12.56 17.08
CA PRO A 66 -3.02 -11.68 17.27
C PRO A 66 -2.99 -10.53 16.25
N VAL A 67 -2.41 -9.40 16.63
CA VAL A 67 -2.12 -8.29 15.70
C VAL A 67 -1.11 -8.72 14.64
N ILE A 68 -0.09 -9.48 15.03
CA ILE A 68 0.80 -10.15 14.08
C ILE A 68 0.00 -11.17 13.29
N GLY A 69 0.15 -11.15 11.97
CA GLY A 69 -0.65 -11.91 11.02
C GLY A 69 -1.82 -11.12 10.44
N LEU A 70 -2.14 -9.92 10.94
CA LEU A 70 -3.07 -9.02 10.28
C LEU A 70 -2.53 -8.65 8.89
N ARG A 71 -3.41 -8.66 7.89
CA ARG A 71 -3.06 -8.31 6.51
C ARG A 71 -3.68 -6.96 6.13
N ALA A 72 -2.99 -6.21 5.30
CA ALA A 72 -3.53 -5.06 4.57
C ALA A 72 -4.07 -5.51 3.20
N GLY A 73 -5.12 -4.86 2.72
CA GLY A 73 -5.69 -5.15 1.40
C GLY A 73 -4.83 -4.60 0.26
N PHE A 74 -4.24 -3.42 0.46
CA PHE A 74 -3.37 -2.78 -0.53
C PHE A 74 -2.31 -1.89 0.14
N GLY A 75 -1.12 -1.86 -0.45
CA GLY A 75 -0.01 -1.01 -0.06
C GLY A 75 0.61 -0.30 -1.25
N SER A 76 1.09 0.93 -1.06
CA SER A 76 1.96 1.56 -2.05
C SER A 76 3.05 2.44 -1.45
N ALA A 77 4.14 2.56 -2.20
CA ALA A 77 5.25 3.42 -1.86
C ALA A 77 5.77 4.15 -3.11
N ILE A 78 6.02 5.44 -2.99
CA ILE A 78 6.63 6.28 -4.04
C ILE A 78 7.79 7.08 -3.46
N GLY A 79 8.85 7.27 -4.25
CA GLY A 79 9.99 8.11 -3.86
C GLY A 79 10.77 7.56 -2.65
N THR A 80 10.67 6.27 -2.36
CA THR A 80 11.32 5.69 -1.17
C THR A 80 12.79 5.37 -1.47
N GLY A 81 13.67 6.23 -0.96
CA GLY A 81 15.07 6.28 -1.38
C GLY A 81 16.13 5.78 -0.42
N LYS A 82 17.33 5.53 -0.97
CA LYS A 82 18.56 5.17 -0.22
C LYS A 82 18.95 6.24 0.79
N VAL A 83 18.75 7.51 0.45
CA VAL A 83 19.08 8.66 1.29
C VAL A 83 18.21 8.69 2.55
N MET A 84 16.91 8.41 2.42
CA MET A 84 16.01 8.32 3.58
C MET A 84 16.34 7.16 4.54
N ARG A 85 17.04 6.12 4.06
CA ARG A 85 17.51 5.01 4.92
C ARG A 85 18.61 5.45 5.88
N LEU A 86 19.47 6.37 5.42
CA LEU A 86 20.61 6.89 6.19
C LEU A 86 20.18 7.93 7.23
N PHE A 87 19.22 8.79 6.88
CA PHE A 87 18.83 9.91 7.74
C PHE A 87 18.02 9.56 8.99
N LEU A 88 17.49 8.32 9.10
CA LEU A 88 16.54 7.98 10.17
C LEU A 88 17.04 6.91 11.15
N GLY A 89 18.29 6.46 11.03
CA GLY A 89 18.84 5.40 11.88
C GLY A 89 18.06 4.08 11.82
N GLN A 90 17.23 3.88 10.79
CA GLN A 90 16.38 2.70 10.59
C GLN A 90 17.18 1.57 9.92
N TRP A 91 18.30 1.18 10.54
CA TRP A 91 19.26 0.21 9.97
C TRP A 91 18.61 -1.14 9.66
N ASP A 92 17.65 -1.56 10.48
CA ASP A 92 16.91 -2.81 10.28
C ASP A 92 16.08 -2.83 8.99
N MET A 93 15.72 -1.67 8.47
CA MET A 93 14.99 -1.53 7.20
C MET A 93 15.90 -1.57 5.98
N LEU A 94 17.22 -1.40 6.10
CA LEU A 94 18.12 -1.33 4.94
C LEU A 94 18.02 -2.53 4.01
N ARG A 95 17.97 -3.74 4.60
CA ARG A 95 17.87 -5.01 3.88
C ARG A 95 16.44 -5.40 3.53
N ARG A 96 15.46 -4.77 4.19
CA ARG A 96 14.03 -5.14 4.14
C ARG A 96 13.21 -4.23 3.26
N LEU A 97 13.68 -3.01 2.96
CA LEU A 97 12.86 -2.00 2.30
C LEU A 97 12.29 -2.41 0.94
N ARG A 98 12.99 -3.29 0.21
CA ARG A 98 12.51 -3.81 -1.08
C ARG A 98 11.80 -5.15 -0.97
N GLN A 99 11.76 -5.75 0.21
CA GLN A 99 11.07 -7.00 0.50
C GLN A 99 9.66 -6.69 0.95
N ILE A 100 8.67 -7.31 0.31
CA ILE A 100 7.26 -7.14 0.67
C ILE A 100 6.75 -8.46 1.27
N PRO A 101 6.42 -8.49 2.58
CA PRO A 101 5.93 -9.69 3.24
C PRO A 101 4.43 -9.91 3.01
N ASP A 102 3.95 -11.08 3.41
CA ASP A 102 2.55 -11.51 3.20
C ASP A 102 1.52 -10.80 4.08
N SER A 103 1.94 -9.87 4.93
CA SER A 103 1.04 -8.96 5.65
C SER A 103 0.36 -7.94 4.73
N VAL A 104 0.54 -8.00 3.42
CA VAL A 104 -0.23 -7.25 2.43
C VAL A 104 -0.66 -8.18 1.28
N ALA A 105 -1.85 -7.98 0.73
CA ALA A 105 -2.32 -8.75 -0.42
C ALA A 105 -1.71 -8.22 -1.73
N GLU A 106 -1.80 -6.91 -1.98
CA GLU A 106 -1.23 -6.26 -3.16
C GLU A 106 -0.34 -5.07 -2.79
N PHE A 107 0.81 -4.95 -3.45
CA PHE A 107 1.71 -3.83 -3.28
C PHE A 107 2.13 -3.22 -4.62
N THR A 108 2.11 -1.89 -4.74
CA THR A 108 2.68 -1.18 -5.88
C THR A 108 3.80 -0.23 -5.44
N GLY A 109 5.00 -0.46 -5.96
CA GLY A 109 6.12 0.46 -5.83
C GLY A 109 6.23 1.37 -7.05
N TYR A 110 6.29 2.67 -6.83
CA TYR A 110 6.49 3.67 -7.88
C TYR A 110 7.90 4.24 -7.82
N HIS A 111 8.56 4.26 -8.96
CA HIS A 111 9.95 4.66 -9.09
C HIS A 111 10.04 5.92 -9.96
N LEU A 112 10.75 6.92 -9.43
CA LEU A 112 11.06 8.14 -10.15
C LEU A 112 12.43 7.97 -10.80
N PRO A 113 12.56 8.04 -12.13
CA PRO A 113 13.88 8.04 -12.77
C PRO A 113 14.58 9.39 -12.51
N HIS A 114 15.91 9.36 -12.40
CA HIS A 114 16.75 10.55 -12.21
C HIS A 114 16.50 11.33 -10.91
N ASP A 115 16.00 10.66 -9.87
CA ASP A 115 15.70 11.29 -8.60
C ASP A 115 16.82 11.01 -7.56
N PRO A 116 17.62 12.04 -7.18
CA PRO A 116 18.71 11.86 -6.23
C PRO A 116 18.22 11.52 -4.82
N ILE A 117 17.02 11.95 -4.44
CA ILE A 117 16.45 11.69 -3.11
C ILE A 117 16.01 10.23 -3.01
N SER A 118 15.39 9.68 -4.06
CA SER A 118 15.11 8.24 -4.13
C SER A 118 16.36 7.39 -4.41
N GLY A 119 17.49 8.00 -4.80
CA GLY A 119 18.75 7.30 -5.07
C GLY A 119 18.76 6.58 -6.42
N THR A 120 18.00 7.10 -7.39
CA THR A 120 17.82 6.62 -8.77
C THR A 120 18.37 7.61 -9.80
N LEU A 121 19.34 8.44 -9.41
CA LEU A 121 19.94 9.48 -10.25
C LEU A 121 20.38 8.95 -11.64
N PHE A 122 20.93 7.74 -11.67
CA PHE A 122 21.39 7.04 -12.88
C PHE A 122 20.35 6.07 -13.47
N GLY A 123 19.07 6.27 -13.15
CA GLY A 123 17.97 5.38 -13.54
C GLY A 123 17.54 4.43 -12.41
N VAL A 124 16.49 3.66 -12.70
CA VAL A 124 15.91 2.67 -11.78
C VAL A 124 16.52 1.31 -12.09
N GLY A 125 17.34 0.78 -11.17
CA GLY A 125 17.96 -0.54 -11.33
C GLY A 125 17.18 -1.67 -10.68
N ASN A 126 17.61 -2.92 -10.93
CA ASN A 126 17.00 -4.10 -10.31
C ASN A 126 17.00 -4.05 -8.78
N GLY A 127 18.05 -3.48 -8.17
CA GLY A 127 18.15 -3.32 -6.71
C GLY A 127 17.19 -2.28 -6.11
N ASP A 128 16.54 -1.47 -6.95
CA ASP A 128 15.55 -0.48 -6.52
C ASP A 128 14.13 -1.05 -6.56
N GLN A 129 13.89 -2.16 -7.26
CA GLN A 129 12.57 -2.77 -7.39
C GLN A 129 12.16 -3.52 -6.11
N TYR A 130 10.88 -3.40 -5.76
CA TYR A 130 10.26 -4.18 -4.70
C TYR A 130 9.98 -5.60 -5.20
N HIS A 131 10.09 -6.58 -4.32
CA HIS A 131 9.82 -7.98 -4.62
C HIS A 131 9.13 -8.67 -3.45
N PRO A 132 8.26 -9.65 -3.71
CA PRO A 132 7.62 -10.41 -2.64
C PRO A 132 8.62 -11.36 -2.00
N VAL A 133 8.47 -11.59 -0.70
CA VAL A 133 9.16 -12.68 0.01
C VAL A 133 8.27 -13.91 0.22
N GLY A 134 7.00 -13.82 -0.21
CA GLY A 134 6.00 -14.89 -0.12
C GLY A 134 4.95 -14.78 -1.23
N THR A 135 3.69 -14.80 -0.84
CA THR A 135 2.51 -14.77 -1.71
C THR A 135 2.02 -13.37 -2.10
N ALA A 136 2.54 -12.30 -1.48
CA ALA A 136 2.12 -10.93 -1.81
C ALA A 136 2.27 -10.62 -3.31
N HIS A 137 1.26 -10.00 -3.92
CA HIS A 137 1.34 -9.59 -5.33
C HIS A 137 2.01 -8.21 -5.44
N VAL A 138 3.23 -8.18 -5.96
CA VAL A 138 4.05 -6.96 -6.05
C VAL A 138 4.18 -6.50 -7.50
N ARG A 139 3.94 -5.21 -7.73
CA ARG A 139 4.18 -4.57 -9.02
C ARG A 139 5.08 -3.35 -8.85
N ASN A 140 5.96 -3.12 -9.81
CA ASN A 140 6.80 -1.94 -9.89
C ASN A 140 6.39 -1.13 -11.11
N ILE A 141 6.17 0.17 -10.93
CA ILE A 141 5.86 1.12 -12.00
C ILE A 141 7.00 2.16 -12.03
N ILE A 142 7.66 2.28 -13.18
CA ILE A 142 8.58 3.38 -13.44
C ILE A 142 7.72 4.53 -13.98
N LEU A 143 7.65 5.63 -13.24
CA LEU A 143 6.90 6.79 -13.68
C LEU A 143 7.67 7.49 -14.83
N PRO A 144 6.96 8.08 -15.80
CA PRO A 144 7.57 8.93 -16.82
C PRO A 144 8.54 9.95 -16.21
N GLY A 145 9.66 10.20 -16.89
CA GLY A 145 10.64 11.19 -16.46
C GLY A 145 10.07 12.61 -16.45
N GLY A 146 10.74 13.52 -15.74
CA GLY A 146 10.37 14.95 -15.67
C GLY A 146 9.56 15.33 -14.44
N THR A 147 9.08 14.38 -13.64
CA THR A 147 8.34 14.64 -12.41
C THR A 147 9.28 14.69 -11.20
N GLY A 148 9.37 15.84 -10.54
CA GLY A 148 10.18 16.01 -9.33
C GLY A 148 9.69 15.16 -8.15
N HIS A 149 10.59 14.85 -7.22
CA HIS A 149 10.31 14.03 -6.03
C HIS A 149 9.06 14.47 -5.25
N LEU A 150 8.84 15.78 -5.12
CA LEU A 150 7.70 16.36 -4.41
C LEU A 150 6.47 16.56 -5.30
N GLU A 151 6.65 16.59 -6.62
CA GLU A 151 5.62 16.87 -7.61
C GLU A 151 4.84 15.60 -7.97
N ALA A 152 5.47 14.43 -7.83
CA ALA A 152 4.91 13.14 -8.24
C ALA A 152 3.60 12.74 -7.55
N VAL A 153 3.29 13.36 -6.42
CA VAL A 153 2.04 13.14 -5.68
C VAL A 153 1.11 14.35 -5.70
N ARG A 154 1.51 15.43 -6.38
CA ARG A 154 0.70 16.64 -6.52
C ARG A 154 -0.10 16.57 -7.81
N VAL A 155 -1.42 16.47 -7.65
CA VAL A 155 -2.36 16.80 -8.71
C VAL A 155 -3.39 17.75 -8.13
N GLU A 156 -3.36 19.00 -8.56
CA GLU A 156 -4.31 20.01 -8.11
C GLU A 156 -5.67 19.77 -8.80
N PRO A 157 -6.78 19.56 -8.06
CA PRO A 157 -8.09 19.30 -8.67
C PRO A 157 -8.58 20.43 -9.57
N SER A 158 -8.14 21.66 -9.30
CA SER A 158 -8.41 22.86 -10.11
C SER A 158 -7.71 22.85 -11.47
N GLY A 159 -6.61 22.09 -11.60
CA GLY A 159 -5.89 21.90 -12.86
C GLY A 159 -6.38 20.72 -13.70
N MET A 160 -7.25 19.86 -13.15
CA MET A 160 -7.76 18.69 -13.88
C MET A 160 -8.94 19.04 -14.78
N ASP A 161 -8.71 19.02 -16.09
CA ASP A 161 -9.77 19.12 -17.10
C ASP A 161 -10.62 17.82 -17.19
N GLN A 162 -11.69 17.87 -17.99
CA GLN A 162 -12.60 16.75 -18.15
C GLN A 162 -11.94 15.53 -18.83
N ASN A 163 -10.98 15.75 -19.73
CA ASN A 163 -10.29 14.68 -20.44
C ASN A 163 -9.36 13.90 -19.50
N MET A 164 -8.63 14.61 -18.62
CA MET A 164 -7.81 14.02 -17.56
C MET A 164 -8.65 13.16 -16.62
N ARG A 165 -9.82 13.65 -16.19
CA ARG A 165 -10.73 12.91 -15.30
C ARG A 165 -11.29 11.66 -15.97
N GLN A 166 -11.67 11.75 -17.24
CA GLN A 166 -12.12 10.60 -18.02
C GLN A 166 -11.01 9.57 -18.18
N TRP A 167 -9.78 10.02 -18.45
CA TRP A 167 -8.62 9.15 -18.56
C TRP A 167 -8.32 8.42 -17.24
N ILE A 168 -8.26 9.13 -16.10
CA ILE A 168 -8.11 8.54 -14.76
C ILE A 168 -9.21 7.50 -14.50
N SER A 169 -10.45 7.80 -14.91
CA SER A 169 -11.60 6.93 -14.68
C SER A 169 -11.58 5.67 -15.54
N ALA A 170 -11.08 5.77 -16.77
CA ALA A 170 -10.96 4.67 -17.74
C ALA A 170 -9.64 3.88 -17.59
N TYR A 171 -8.70 4.35 -16.78
CA TYR A 171 -7.40 3.71 -16.58
C TYR A 171 -7.54 2.24 -16.18
N GLN A 172 -6.75 1.39 -16.85
CA GLN A 172 -6.57 -0.01 -16.48
C GLN A 172 -5.07 -0.35 -16.37
N PRO A 173 -4.66 -1.10 -15.34
CA PRO A 173 -3.31 -1.62 -15.22
C PRO A 173 -2.87 -2.41 -16.45
N GLY A 174 -1.66 -2.13 -16.95
CA GLY A 174 -1.03 -2.93 -18.01
C GLY A 174 -1.44 -2.57 -19.44
N LEU A 175 -2.29 -1.57 -19.63
CA LEU A 175 -2.46 -0.96 -20.96
C LEU A 175 -1.26 -0.06 -21.27
N ASP A 176 -0.78 -0.14 -22.51
CA ASP A 176 0.18 0.83 -23.04
C ASP A 176 -0.43 2.22 -22.96
N ILE A 177 0.27 3.11 -22.27
CA ILE A 177 -0.18 4.50 -22.07
C ILE A 177 0.04 5.24 -23.39
N PRO A 178 -1.02 5.70 -24.09
CA PRO A 178 -0.84 6.47 -25.30
C PRO A 178 -0.09 7.76 -24.96
N GLN A 179 1.05 8.00 -25.61
CA GLN A 179 1.70 9.31 -25.57
C GLN A 179 1.08 10.26 -26.61
N PRO A 180 0.99 11.57 -26.33
CA PRO A 180 1.63 12.28 -25.23
C PRO A 180 0.56 13.00 -24.39
N LEU A 181 0.09 12.41 -23.30
CA LEU A 181 -1.01 13.05 -22.60
C LEU A 181 -0.53 14.31 -21.84
N PHE A 182 0.60 14.32 -21.13
CA PHE A 182 1.07 15.52 -20.40
C PHE A 182 2.61 15.53 -20.22
N GLU A 183 3.34 16.19 -21.11
CA GLU A 183 4.83 16.25 -21.11
C GLU A 183 5.45 16.85 -19.82
N LYS A 184 4.64 17.41 -18.91
CA LYS A 184 5.08 17.91 -17.60
C LYS A 184 4.45 17.20 -16.40
N GLU A 185 3.27 16.58 -16.55
CA GLU A 185 2.48 16.00 -15.44
C GLU A 185 2.31 14.48 -15.54
N GLY A 186 2.88 13.84 -16.57
CA GLY A 186 2.65 12.44 -16.90
C GLY A 186 2.93 11.47 -15.74
N GLY A 187 3.94 11.75 -14.91
CA GLY A 187 4.25 10.97 -13.71
C GLY A 187 3.16 11.06 -12.64
N SER A 188 2.75 12.28 -12.30
CA SER A 188 1.70 12.52 -11.29
C SER A 188 0.35 11.98 -11.73
N LEU A 189 -0.01 12.16 -13.00
CA LEU A 189 -1.28 11.67 -13.52
C LEU A 189 -1.34 10.13 -13.54
N LEU A 190 -0.28 9.47 -14.01
CA LEU A 190 -0.21 8.00 -14.00
C LEU A 190 -0.28 7.45 -12.58
N TYR A 191 0.47 8.05 -11.65
CA TYR A 191 0.41 7.69 -10.24
C TYR A 191 -1.01 7.82 -9.68
N THR A 192 -1.68 8.95 -9.92
CA THR A 192 -3.05 9.19 -9.48
C THR A 192 -4.03 8.20 -10.07
N ALA A 193 -3.96 7.92 -11.37
CA ALA A 193 -4.86 6.98 -12.03
C ALA A 193 -4.68 5.55 -11.51
N ASP A 194 -3.44 5.09 -11.35
CA ASP A 194 -3.17 3.75 -10.87
C ASP A 194 -3.55 3.60 -9.39
N ILE A 195 -3.21 4.55 -8.52
CA ILE A 195 -3.66 4.53 -7.12
C ILE A 195 -5.19 4.51 -7.04
N TRP A 196 -5.87 5.39 -7.79
CA TRP A 196 -7.33 5.45 -7.76
C TRP A 196 -7.95 4.12 -8.18
N HIS A 197 -7.44 3.52 -9.25
CA HIS A 197 -7.87 2.20 -9.69
C HIS A 197 -7.64 1.14 -8.59
N ARG A 198 -6.45 1.12 -7.96
CA ARG A 198 -6.07 0.12 -6.95
C ARG A 198 -6.87 0.22 -5.67
N ILE A 199 -7.15 1.42 -5.18
CA ILE A 199 -8.01 1.65 -4.00
C ILE A 199 -9.41 1.09 -4.27
N LYS A 200 -10.01 1.46 -5.41
CA LYS A 200 -11.33 0.93 -5.80
C LYS A 200 -11.32 -0.60 -5.88
N ALA A 201 -10.31 -1.18 -6.53
CA ALA A 201 -10.19 -2.62 -6.67
C ALA A 201 -10.04 -3.33 -5.31
N ALA A 202 -9.27 -2.75 -4.37
CA ALA A 202 -9.12 -3.29 -3.02
C ALA A 202 -10.46 -3.32 -2.28
N TRP A 203 -11.22 -2.22 -2.28
CA TRP A 203 -12.54 -2.17 -1.68
C TRP A 203 -13.53 -3.14 -2.32
N CYS A 204 -13.56 -3.23 -3.66
CA CYS A 204 -14.44 -4.17 -4.35
C CYS A 204 -14.16 -5.63 -3.95
N ARG A 205 -12.88 -6.03 -3.89
CA ARG A 205 -12.49 -7.38 -3.47
C ARG A 205 -12.84 -7.68 -2.03
N GLU A 206 -12.68 -6.69 -1.16
CA GLU A 206 -13.08 -6.83 0.24
C GLU A 206 -14.58 -7.09 0.36
N VAL A 207 -15.42 -6.26 -0.28
CA VAL A 207 -16.87 -6.45 -0.29
C VAL A 207 -17.25 -7.82 -0.88
N GLN A 208 -16.60 -8.24 -1.97
CA GLN A 208 -16.82 -9.57 -2.54
C GLN A 208 -16.47 -10.69 -1.55
N GLY A 209 -15.33 -10.57 -0.85
CA GLY A 209 -14.91 -11.51 0.20
C GLY A 209 -15.95 -11.62 1.32
N TRP A 210 -16.47 -10.49 1.79
CA TRP A 210 -17.56 -10.43 2.78
C TRP A 210 -18.83 -11.13 2.29
N ILE A 211 -19.27 -10.87 1.05
CA ILE A 211 -20.48 -11.50 0.48
C ILE A 211 -20.30 -13.01 0.35
N ILE A 212 -19.15 -13.46 -0.16
CA ILE A 212 -18.84 -14.89 -0.33
C ILE A 212 -18.78 -15.58 1.05
N GLY A 213 -18.13 -14.95 2.03
CA GLY A 213 -18.04 -15.46 3.40
C GLY A 213 -19.43 -15.64 4.04
N LYS A 214 -20.31 -14.65 3.91
CA LYS A 214 -21.69 -14.74 4.41
C LYS A 214 -22.49 -15.85 3.75
N ARG A 215 -22.38 -16.02 2.42
CA ARG A 215 -23.08 -17.09 1.69
C ARG A 215 -22.65 -18.47 2.18
N ARG A 216 -21.34 -18.71 2.30
CA ARG A 216 -20.80 -19.98 2.82
C ARG A 216 -21.28 -20.29 4.24
N PHE A 217 -21.33 -19.28 5.11
CA PHE A 217 -21.86 -19.46 6.47
C PHE A 217 -23.34 -19.87 6.48
N CYS A 218 -24.17 -19.24 5.63
CA CYS A 218 -25.58 -19.61 5.50
C CYS A 218 -25.79 -21.02 4.94
N GLU A 219 -25.00 -21.42 3.94
CA GLU A 219 -25.05 -22.75 3.32
C GLU A 219 -24.71 -23.85 4.35
N VAL A 220 -23.60 -23.69 5.09
CA VAL A 220 -23.19 -24.64 6.14
C VAL A 220 -24.25 -24.78 7.24
N ARG A 221 -24.91 -23.68 7.62
CA ARG A 221 -25.97 -23.70 8.64
C ARG A 221 -27.23 -24.42 8.15
N ASN A 222 -27.50 -24.40 6.85
CA ASN A 222 -28.66 -25.05 6.25
C ASN A 222 -28.42 -26.54 5.93
N SER A 223 -27.17 -26.95 5.67
CA SER A 223 -26.79 -28.36 5.44
C SER A 223 -26.57 -29.18 6.73
N GLY A 224 -26.57 -28.52 7.89
CA GLY A 224 -26.46 -29.15 9.21
C GLY A 224 -27.80 -29.39 9.93
N ARG A 225 -28.92 -29.30 9.19
CA ARG A 225 -30.25 -29.77 9.60
C ARG A 225 -30.63 -30.98 8.76
#